data_AF-A0A0B8PG82-F1
#
_entry.id   AF-A0A0B8PG82-F1
#
_cell.length_a   1.000
_cell.length_b   1.000
_cell.length_c   1.000
_cell.angle_alpha   90.00
_cell.angle_beta   90.00
_cell.angle_gamma   90.00
#
_symmetry.space_group_name_H-M   'P 1'
#
loop_
_entity.id
_entity.type
_entity.pdbx_description
1 polymer ?
#
loop_
_entity_poly.entity_id
_entity_poly.type
_entity_poly.pdbx_seq_one_letter_code
_entity_poly.pdbx_strand_id
1 'polypeptide(L)'
;MTRTKTVKLSHYVENGFKSLNAQHYGEVDPGFNPPKATKIPKYKQKRSRLTIEATKQLLEFVDTKAPSHIRNAIHIAISTGQRVGDIAKMKFSDVYDGHLHVTQQKSGGKTKLAIPLSIKNPLLDESLGEIIKRCRDNVVSQSIIHYSKRIQGGRVGAAVSSRNISGSFSNLVAKSGIEYGNETPPTFHELRSVSARSYMEIGVDIQSLLGHKSQRVTERYQDNRGEEYTYIKLGSS
;
A
#
# COMPACT_ATOMS: atom_id res chain seq x y z
N MET A 1 -19.97 19.08 -13.32
CA MET A 1 -19.57 18.72 -11.94
C MET A 1 -20.73 18.04 -11.21
N THR A 2 -21.03 16.75 -11.41
CA THR A 2 -22.18 16.11 -10.71
C THR A 2 -22.24 14.57 -10.74
N ARG A 3 -21.11 13.84 -10.77
CA ARG A 3 -21.15 12.35 -10.78
C ARG A 3 -20.54 11.63 -9.57
N THR A 4 -19.85 12.35 -8.69
CA THR A 4 -19.16 11.73 -7.53
C THR A 4 -20.07 11.57 -6.30
N LYS A 5 -21.20 12.29 -6.22
CA LYS A 5 -22.15 12.18 -5.08
C LYS A 5 -23.03 10.93 -5.13
N THR A 6 -23.31 10.39 -6.32
CA THR A 6 -24.30 9.31 -6.50
C THR A 6 -23.84 7.94 -5.99
N VAL A 7 -22.53 7.63 -6.08
CA VAL A 7 -21.98 6.32 -5.69
C VAL A 7 -21.88 6.16 -4.17
N LYS A 8 -21.62 7.25 -3.43
CA LYS A 8 -21.67 7.22 -1.96
C LYS A 8 -23.10 7.01 -1.47
N LEU A 9 -24.10 7.56 -2.16
CA LEU A 9 -25.50 7.44 -1.77
C LEU A 9 -26.01 6.00 -1.91
N SER A 10 -25.69 5.26 -2.99
CA SER A 10 -26.25 3.90 -3.16
C SER A 10 -25.79 2.92 -2.08
N HIS A 11 -24.51 2.95 -1.70
CA HIS A 11 -23.98 2.08 -0.63
C HIS A 11 -24.44 2.53 0.77
N TYR A 12 -24.70 3.83 0.98
CA TYR A 12 -25.29 4.35 2.23
C TYR A 12 -26.79 4.04 2.31
N VAL A 13 -27.51 4.05 1.19
CA VAL A 13 -28.91 3.65 1.12
C VAL A 13 -29.00 2.14 1.35
N GLU A 14 -28.12 1.31 0.79
CA GLU A 14 -28.12 -0.14 1.05
C GLU A 14 -27.79 -0.50 2.52
N ASN A 15 -26.88 0.27 3.17
CA ASN A 15 -26.55 0.08 4.58
C ASN A 15 -27.52 0.78 5.56
N GLY A 16 -28.20 1.84 5.11
CA GLY A 16 -29.20 2.61 5.87
C GLY A 16 -30.60 1.98 5.80
N PHE A 17 -30.97 1.47 4.63
CA PHE A 17 -32.04 0.48 4.42
C PHE A 17 -31.51 -0.92 4.74
N LYS A 18 -30.90 -1.10 5.91
CA LYS A 18 -31.04 -2.40 6.55
C LYS A 18 -32.52 -2.56 6.85
N SER A 19 -33.24 -3.12 5.88
CA SER A 19 -34.60 -3.62 6.00
C SER A 19 -34.73 -4.54 7.22
N LEU A 20 -33.63 -5.03 7.79
CA LEU A 20 -33.59 -5.69 9.09
C LEU A 20 -34.30 -4.90 10.20
N ASN A 21 -34.10 -3.57 10.30
CA ASN A 21 -34.77 -2.76 11.34
C ASN A 21 -36.26 -2.60 11.04
N ALA A 22 -36.64 -2.23 9.82
CA ALA A 22 -38.05 -2.06 9.44
C ALA A 22 -38.84 -3.38 9.45
N GLN A 23 -38.21 -4.51 9.11
CA GLN A 23 -38.78 -5.87 9.24
C GLN A 23 -38.90 -6.27 10.72
N HIS A 24 -37.92 -5.94 11.56
CA HIS A 24 -38.00 -6.16 13.01
C HIS A 24 -39.15 -5.39 13.67
N TYR A 25 -39.44 -4.17 13.20
CA TYR A 25 -40.55 -3.34 13.68
C TYR A 25 -41.89 -3.60 12.97
N GLY A 26 -41.93 -4.52 12.00
CA GLY A 26 -43.16 -4.92 11.29
C GLY A 26 -43.70 -3.89 10.28
N GLU A 27 -42.90 -2.89 9.89
CA GLU A 27 -43.33 -1.85 8.94
C GLU A 27 -43.30 -2.33 7.47
N VAL A 28 -42.62 -3.44 7.19
CA VAL A 28 -42.52 -4.04 5.85
C VAL A 28 -42.49 -5.56 5.93
N ASP A 29 -43.01 -6.22 4.89
CA ASP A 29 -43.06 -7.69 4.83
C ASP A 29 -41.66 -8.34 4.90
N PRO A 30 -41.54 -9.51 5.56
CA PRO A 30 -40.32 -10.30 5.55
C PRO A 30 -39.84 -10.58 4.13
N GLY A 31 -38.61 -10.15 3.81
CA GLY A 31 -38.02 -10.33 2.48
C GLY A 31 -38.16 -9.14 1.53
N PHE A 32 -38.94 -8.10 1.89
CA PHE A 32 -38.98 -6.87 1.10
C PHE A 32 -37.66 -6.09 1.22
N ASN A 33 -36.91 -6.00 0.12
CA ASN A 33 -35.64 -5.28 0.02
C ASN A 33 -35.58 -4.46 -1.28
N PRO A 34 -36.10 -3.22 -1.28
CA PRO A 34 -36.13 -2.36 -2.46
C PRO A 34 -34.76 -2.12 -3.12
N PRO A 35 -33.65 -1.95 -2.37
CA PRO A 35 -32.31 -1.82 -2.95
C PRO A 35 -31.87 -3.00 -3.83
N LYS A 36 -32.27 -4.25 -3.52
CA LYS A 36 -31.93 -5.42 -4.36
C LYS A 36 -32.53 -5.37 -5.78
N ALA A 37 -33.61 -4.61 -5.97
CA ALA A 37 -34.23 -4.42 -7.28
C ALA A 37 -33.46 -3.40 -8.15
N THR A 38 -32.47 -2.70 -7.59
CA THR A 38 -31.65 -1.73 -8.33
C THR A 38 -30.44 -2.39 -8.98
N LYS A 39 -30.18 -2.04 -10.24
CA LYS A 39 -28.99 -2.53 -10.96
C LYS A 39 -27.75 -1.83 -10.41
N ILE A 40 -26.90 -2.56 -9.69
CA ILE A 40 -25.63 -2.03 -9.18
C ILE A 40 -24.80 -1.53 -10.38
N PRO A 41 -24.41 -0.24 -10.42
CA PRO A 41 -23.62 0.29 -11.52
C PRO A 41 -22.27 -0.44 -11.55
N LYS A 42 -21.99 -1.15 -12.66
CA LYS A 42 -20.69 -1.78 -12.90
C LYS A 42 -19.64 -0.68 -13.10
N TYR A 43 -18.89 -0.37 -12.05
CA TYR A 43 -17.79 0.59 -12.15
C TYR A 43 -16.61 -0.04 -12.89
N LYS A 44 -16.37 0.40 -14.14
CA LYS A 44 -15.11 0.11 -14.81
C LYS A 44 -14.01 0.95 -14.13
N GLN A 45 -13.00 0.27 -13.58
CA GLN A 45 -11.84 0.93 -13.00
C GLN A 45 -11.12 1.74 -14.07
N LYS A 46 -11.03 3.07 -13.89
CA LYS A 46 -10.43 4.02 -14.86
C LYS A 46 -8.96 4.33 -14.61
N ARG A 47 -8.32 3.64 -13.65
CA ARG A 47 -6.95 3.94 -13.22
C ARG A 47 -5.99 3.12 -14.04
N SER A 48 -5.07 3.83 -14.72
CA SER A 48 -4.04 3.20 -15.50
C SER A 48 -3.14 2.35 -14.62
N ARG A 49 -2.82 1.14 -15.09
CA ARG A 49 -1.81 0.30 -14.46
C ARG A 49 -0.43 0.80 -14.87
N LEU A 50 0.44 0.98 -13.88
CA LEU A 50 1.84 1.31 -14.16
C LEU A 50 2.55 0.07 -14.71
N THR A 51 3.03 0.09 -15.96
CA THR A 51 3.77 -1.04 -16.55
C THR A 51 5.17 -1.18 -15.93
N ILE A 52 5.85 -2.30 -16.16
CA ILE A 52 7.19 -2.51 -15.61
C ILE A 52 8.18 -1.53 -16.26
N GLU A 53 8.04 -1.31 -17.56
CA GLU A 53 8.83 -0.40 -18.39
C GLU A 53 8.65 1.05 -17.93
N ALA A 54 7.40 1.49 -17.76
CA ALA A 54 7.09 2.82 -17.24
C ALA A 54 7.58 2.99 -15.79
N THR A 55 7.61 1.91 -14.99
CA THR A 55 8.18 1.95 -13.65
C THR A 55 9.69 2.16 -13.70
N LYS A 56 10.42 1.48 -14.59
CA LYS A 56 11.88 1.66 -14.74
C LYS A 56 12.21 3.11 -15.10
N GLN A 57 11.52 3.68 -16.10
CA GLN A 57 11.66 5.09 -16.47
C GLN A 57 11.34 6.04 -15.30
N LEU A 58 10.27 5.75 -14.54
CA LEU A 58 9.93 6.53 -13.36
C LEU A 58 11.01 6.44 -12.28
N LEU A 59 11.61 5.27 -12.06
CA LEU A 59 12.67 5.08 -11.06
C LEU A 59 13.93 5.86 -11.42
N GLU A 60 14.36 5.86 -12.69
CA GLU A 60 15.47 6.70 -13.17
C GLU A 60 15.23 8.19 -12.91
N PHE A 61 14.00 8.65 -13.18
CA PHE A 61 13.61 10.04 -12.89
C PHE A 61 13.57 10.33 -11.38
N VAL A 62 13.06 9.40 -10.59
CA VAL A 62 12.98 9.51 -9.12
C VAL A 62 14.38 9.58 -8.53
N ASP A 63 15.31 8.76 -8.99
CA ASP A 63 16.66 8.68 -8.43
C ASP A 63 17.48 9.95 -8.68
N THR A 64 17.19 10.64 -9.78
CA THR A 64 17.87 11.87 -10.19
C THR A 64 17.19 13.15 -9.71
N LYS A 65 15.84 13.19 -9.62
CA LYS A 65 15.08 14.43 -9.38
C LYS A 65 14.26 14.45 -8.09
N ALA A 66 13.94 13.31 -7.50
CA ALA A 66 13.08 13.30 -6.32
C ALA A 66 13.81 13.75 -5.05
N PRO A 67 13.12 14.43 -4.11
CA PRO A 67 13.64 14.62 -2.77
C PRO A 67 13.97 13.27 -2.12
N SER A 68 15.07 13.21 -1.34
CA SER A 68 15.59 11.97 -0.73
C SER A 68 14.52 11.13 -0.02
N HIS A 69 13.69 11.78 0.79
CA HIS A 69 12.61 11.12 1.53
C HIS A 69 11.52 10.52 0.64
N ILE A 70 11.22 11.14 -0.50
CA ILE A 70 10.25 10.60 -1.47
C ILE A 70 10.86 9.46 -2.27
N ARG A 71 12.12 9.60 -2.72
CA ARG A 71 12.87 8.49 -3.35
C ARG A 71 12.90 7.26 -2.44
N ASN A 72 13.29 7.45 -1.19
CA ASN A 72 13.33 6.40 -0.19
C ASN A 72 11.95 5.75 0.02
N ALA A 73 10.87 6.55 0.07
CA ALA A 73 9.51 6.00 0.21
C ALA A 73 9.09 5.14 -1.00
N ILE A 74 9.46 5.54 -2.22
CA ILE A 74 9.17 4.79 -3.45
C ILE A 74 9.97 3.49 -3.48
N HIS A 75 11.26 3.53 -3.16
CA HIS A 75 12.12 2.34 -3.09
C HIS A 75 11.62 1.34 -2.04
N ILE A 76 11.27 1.80 -0.84
CA ILE A 76 10.65 0.95 0.20
C ILE A 76 9.31 0.38 -0.31
N ALA A 77 8.49 1.15 -1.03
CA ALA A 77 7.22 0.65 -1.57
C ALA A 77 7.42 -0.47 -2.60
N ILE A 78 8.40 -0.33 -3.50
CA ILE A 78 8.73 -1.35 -4.51
C ILE A 78 9.34 -2.59 -3.85
N SER A 79 10.22 -2.42 -2.87
CA SER A 79 10.88 -3.53 -2.17
C SER A 79 9.91 -4.31 -1.26
N THR A 80 9.00 -3.63 -0.55
CA THR A 80 8.14 -4.28 0.47
C THR A 80 6.71 -4.56 -0.01
N GLY A 81 6.26 -3.90 -1.07
CA GLY A 81 4.88 -3.93 -1.54
C GLY A 81 3.85 -3.38 -0.55
N GLN A 82 4.25 -2.69 0.53
CA GLN A 82 3.32 -2.27 1.59
C GLN A 82 2.48 -1.04 1.21
N ARG A 83 1.41 -0.78 1.97
CA ARG A 83 0.53 0.38 1.70
C ARG A 83 1.23 1.66 2.16
N VAL A 84 0.96 2.77 1.49
CA VAL A 84 1.54 4.09 1.83
C VAL A 84 1.34 4.50 3.29
N GLY A 85 0.18 4.14 3.88
CA GLY A 85 -0.10 4.41 5.28
C GLY A 85 0.77 3.60 6.24
N ASP A 86 1.08 2.35 5.88
CA ASP A 86 1.98 1.48 6.64
C ASP A 86 3.43 1.96 6.49
N ILE A 87 3.86 2.30 5.26
CA ILE A 87 5.20 2.84 4.95
C ILE A 87 5.49 4.14 5.72
N ALA A 88 4.53 5.07 5.75
CA ALA A 88 4.69 6.33 6.46
C ALA A 88 4.87 6.16 7.99
N LYS A 89 4.57 4.98 8.53
CA LYS A 89 4.64 4.68 9.97
C LYS A 89 5.81 3.78 10.36
N MET A 90 6.55 3.26 9.38
CA MET A 90 7.70 2.41 9.64
C MET A 90 8.77 3.16 10.42
N LYS A 91 9.27 2.54 11.48
CA LYS A 91 10.33 3.06 12.34
C LYS A 91 11.58 2.23 12.20
N PHE A 92 12.73 2.84 12.50
CA PHE A 92 13.98 2.09 12.53
C PHE A 92 14.00 1.03 13.64
N SER A 93 13.21 1.21 14.71
CA SER A 93 13.02 0.21 15.76
C SER A 93 12.27 -1.04 15.29
N ASP A 94 11.59 -0.97 14.15
CA ASP A 94 10.87 -2.10 13.56
C ASP A 94 11.83 -3.05 12.82
N VAL A 95 13.13 -2.72 12.76
CA VAL A 95 14.17 -3.48 12.08
C VAL A 95 15.01 -4.22 13.12
N TYR A 96 14.85 -5.53 13.18
CA TYR A 96 15.57 -6.42 14.09
C TYR A 96 15.59 -7.85 13.53
N ASP A 97 16.48 -8.71 14.04
CA ASP A 97 16.62 -10.11 13.62
C ASP A 97 16.73 -10.32 12.10
N GLY A 98 17.38 -9.39 11.40
CA GLY A 98 17.55 -9.45 9.95
C GLY A 98 16.26 -9.19 9.14
N HIS A 99 15.20 -8.68 9.77
CA HIS A 99 13.90 -8.42 9.13
C HIS A 99 13.35 -7.03 9.47
N LEU A 100 12.53 -6.49 8.56
CA LEU A 100 11.63 -5.37 8.80
C LEU A 100 10.26 -5.90 9.23
N HIS A 101 9.83 -5.53 10.43
CA HIS A 101 8.57 -5.98 11.04
C HIS A 101 7.45 -4.97 10.78
N VAL A 102 6.42 -5.36 10.03
CA VAL A 102 5.33 -4.48 9.60
C VAL A 102 3.99 -4.97 10.15
N THR A 103 3.26 -4.09 10.84
CA THR A 103 1.88 -4.34 11.26
C THR A 103 0.92 -3.54 10.37
N GLN A 104 0.15 -4.22 9.52
CA GLN A 104 -0.72 -3.53 8.55
C GLN A 104 -1.98 -2.97 9.20
N GLN A 105 -2.26 -1.69 8.95
CA GLN A 105 -3.40 -1.00 9.55
C GLN A 105 -4.76 -1.43 8.99
N LYS A 106 -4.85 -1.70 7.69
CA LYS A 106 -6.12 -2.00 7.00
C LYS A 106 -6.81 -3.25 7.55
N SER A 107 -6.04 -4.21 8.06
CA SER A 107 -6.55 -5.44 8.68
C SER A 107 -6.82 -5.27 10.19
N GLY A 108 -6.89 -4.04 10.69
CA GLY A 108 -7.02 -3.76 12.13
C GLY A 108 -5.81 -4.21 12.94
N GLY A 109 -4.61 -4.23 12.34
CA GLY A 109 -3.38 -4.70 12.98
C GLY A 109 -3.20 -6.23 13.03
N LYS A 110 -4.15 -7.01 12.48
CA LYS A 110 -4.10 -8.49 12.52
C LYS A 110 -3.09 -9.10 11.57
N THR A 111 -2.57 -8.33 10.61
CA THR A 111 -1.58 -8.82 9.64
C THR A 111 -0.22 -8.27 10.04
N LYS A 112 0.63 -9.13 10.59
CA LYS A 112 2.01 -8.85 10.98
C LYS A 112 2.97 -9.60 10.05
N LEU A 113 3.88 -8.89 9.41
CA LEU A 113 4.82 -9.43 8.42
C LEU A 113 6.26 -9.15 8.85
N ALA A 114 7.15 -10.15 8.75
CA ALA A 114 8.58 -9.97 8.91
C ALA A 114 9.24 -10.13 7.53
N ILE A 115 9.67 -9.01 6.94
CA ILE A 115 10.21 -8.95 5.58
C ILE A 115 11.75 -8.99 5.66
N PRO A 116 12.44 -9.98 5.06
CA PRO A 116 13.88 -10.13 5.20
C PRO A 116 14.62 -8.95 4.58
N LEU A 117 15.62 -8.42 5.28
CA LEU A 117 16.43 -7.29 4.79
C LEU A 117 17.24 -7.63 3.52
N SER A 118 17.50 -8.91 3.28
CA SER A 118 18.17 -9.40 2.08
C SER A 118 17.29 -9.39 0.84
N ILE A 119 15.97 -9.14 0.94
CA ILE A 119 15.10 -9.10 -0.23
C ILE A 119 15.54 -7.97 -1.17
N LYS A 120 15.73 -8.31 -2.44
CA LYS A 120 16.04 -7.37 -3.52
C LYS A 120 14.95 -7.46 -4.59
N ASN A 121 14.31 -6.34 -4.92
CA ASN A 121 13.32 -6.32 -5.98
C ASN A 121 14.03 -6.27 -7.34
N PRO A 122 13.60 -7.01 -8.38
CA PRO A 122 14.25 -6.96 -9.70
C PRO A 122 14.29 -5.56 -10.35
N LEU A 123 13.46 -4.64 -9.89
CA LEU A 123 13.43 -3.25 -10.38
C LEU A 123 14.41 -2.32 -9.66
N LEU A 124 15.12 -2.81 -8.64
CA LEU A 124 16.04 -2.02 -7.82
C LEU A 124 17.40 -2.73 -7.73
N ASP A 125 18.47 -1.96 -7.70
CA ASP A 125 19.83 -2.49 -7.55
C ASP A 125 20.25 -2.71 -6.10
N GLU A 126 19.39 -2.33 -5.14
CA GLU A 126 19.65 -2.43 -3.71
C GLU A 126 18.67 -3.40 -3.03
N SER A 127 19.18 -4.10 -2.01
CA SER A 127 18.38 -4.85 -1.04
C SER A 127 17.58 -3.92 -0.12
N LEU A 128 16.55 -4.45 0.54
CA LEU A 128 15.76 -3.71 1.53
C LEU A 128 16.64 -3.14 2.65
N GLY A 129 17.63 -3.91 3.11
CA GLY A 129 18.59 -3.50 4.13
C GLY A 129 19.44 -2.30 3.68
N GLU A 130 19.92 -2.29 2.43
CA GLU A 130 20.68 -1.17 1.88
C GLU A 130 19.82 0.08 1.74
N ILE A 131 18.58 -0.06 1.28
CA ILE A 131 17.61 1.06 1.19
C ILE A 131 17.34 1.64 2.57
N ILE A 132 17.10 0.81 3.59
CA ILE A 132 16.87 1.26 4.98
C ILE A 132 18.12 1.93 5.55
N LYS A 133 19.31 1.38 5.28
CA LYS A 133 20.59 1.99 5.69
C LYS A 133 20.75 3.38 5.06
N ARG A 134 20.41 3.54 3.77
CA ARG A 134 20.39 4.84 3.10
C ARG A 134 19.36 5.81 3.68
N CYS A 135 18.25 5.31 4.21
CA CYS A 135 17.28 6.15 4.92
C CYS A 135 17.85 6.71 6.23
N ARG A 136 18.84 6.05 6.84
CA ARG A 136 19.50 6.48 8.07
C ARG A 136 20.62 7.46 7.76
N ASP A 137 20.21 8.69 7.43
CA ASP A 137 21.12 9.80 7.18
C ASP A 137 21.61 10.46 8.50
N ASN A 138 22.28 11.62 8.40
CA ASN A 138 22.84 12.35 9.56
C ASN A 138 21.77 13.02 10.45
N VAL A 139 20.48 12.82 10.18
CA VAL A 139 19.37 13.36 10.96
C VAL A 139 18.83 12.32 11.94
N VAL A 140 18.74 12.71 13.21
CA VAL A 140 18.12 11.89 14.24
C VAL A 140 16.61 11.82 14.01
N SER A 141 16.11 10.63 13.70
CA SER A 141 14.68 10.34 13.49
C SER A 141 14.33 8.93 13.97
N GLN A 142 13.12 8.76 14.51
CA GLN A 142 12.56 7.44 14.77
C GLN A 142 12.00 6.78 13.50
N SER A 143 11.53 7.59 12.55
CA SER A 143 10.82 7.13 11.34
C SER A 143 11.79 6.87 10.21
N ILE A 144 11.61 5.75 9.49
CA ILE A 144 12.41 5.42 8.31
C ILE A 144 12.23 6.50 7.24
N ILE A 145 10.98 6.88 6.96
CA ILE A 145 10.67 7.97 6.02
C ILE A 145 10.49 9.28 6.80
N HIS A 146 11.50 10.14 6.75
CA HIS A 146 11.53 11.41 7.47
C HIS A 146 12.16 12.54 6.65
N TYR A 147 11.95 13.78 7.07
CA TYR A 147 12.53 14.96 6.42
C TYR A 147 13.97 15.21 6.87
N SER A 148 14.93 15.07 5.95
CA SER A 148 16.35 15.38 6.20
C SER A 148 16.66 16.89 6.22
N LYS A 149 15.77 17.71 5.67
CA LYS A 149 15.91 19.17 5.57
C LYS A 149 14.71 19.86 6.19
N ARG A 150 14.88 21.11 6.63
CA ARG A 150 13.79 21.91 7.17
C ARG A 150 12.73 22.13 6.08
N ILE A 151 11.47 21.95 6.45
CA ILE A 151 10.32 22.21 5.59
C ILE A 151 9.42 23.26 6.23
N GLN A 152 8.61 23.92 5.40
CA GLN A 152 7.61 24.87 5.90
C GLN A 152 6.60 24.14 6.79
N GLY A 153 6.41 24.62 8.02
CA GLY A 153 5.47 24.04 8.97
C GLY A 153 5.91 22.70 9.58
N GLY A 154 7.17 22.29 9.42
CA GLY A 154 7.70 21.06 10.00
C GLY A 154 9.12 21.19 10.54
N ARG A 155 9.62 20.11 11.16
CA ARG A 155 10.98 20.02 11.69
C ARG A 155 11.78 18.94 10.98
N VAL A 156 13.09 19.14 10.97
CA VAL A 156 14.06 18.12 10.57
C VAL A 156 13.86 16.87 11.43
N GLY A 157 13.90 15.69 10.82
CA GLY A 157 13.64 14.41 11.49
C GLY A 157 12.16 14.08 11.74
N ALA A 158 11.23 14.96 11.34
CA ALA A 158 9.80 14.64 11.40
C ALA A 158 9.42 13.58 10.35
N ALA A 159 8.49 12.70 10.71
CA ALA A 159 7.92 11.71 9.80
C ALA A 159 7.20 12.38 8.61
N VAL A 160 7.31 11.77 7.43
CA VAL A 160 6.56 12.21 6.25
C VAL A 160 5.17 11.58 6.26
N SER A 161 4.13 12.40 6.14
CA SER A 161 2.75 11.90 6.11
C SER A 161 2.45 11.10 4.83
N SER A 162 1.57 10.11 4.92
CA SER A 162 1.12 9.32 3.76
C SER A 162 0.48 10.16 2.66
N ARG A 163 -0.18 11.27 3.03
CA ARG A 163 -0.71 12.28 2.10
C ARG A 163 0.41 12.96 1.33
N ASN A 164 1.47 13.40 2.01
CA ASN A 164 2.61 14.05 1.36
C ASN A 164 3.35 13.08 0.45
N ILE A 165 3.58 11.83 0.87
CA ILE A 165 4.18 10.79 0.01
C ILE A 165 3.36 10.61 -1.27
N SER A 166 2.04 10.45 -1.14
CA SER A 166 1.15 10.24 -2.29
C SER A 166 1.10 11.45 -3.21
N GLY A 167 0.99 12.66 -2.66
CA GLY A 167 0.95 13.90 -3.44
C GLY A 167 2.26 14.18 -4.18
N SER A 168 3.41 14.02 -3.50
CA SER A 168 4.73 14.15 -4.12
C SER A 168 4.95 13.12 -5.22
N PHE A 169 4.48 11.88 -5.04
CA PHE A 169 4.54 10.87 -6.09
C PHE A 169 3.74 11.27 -7.33
N SER A 170 2.50 11.74 -7.17
CA SER A 170 1.69 12.21 -8.30
C SER A 170 2.38 13.36 -9.06
N ASN A 171 3.05 14.25 -8.34
CA ASN A 171 3.85 15.31 -8.96
C ASN A 171 5.07 14.77 -9.73
N LEU A 172 5.71 13.70 -9.24
CA LEU A 172 6.83 13.06 -9.94
C LEU A 172 6.35 12.36 -11.21
N VAL A 173 5.23 11.62 -11.16
CA VAL A 173 4.61 10.99 -12.34
C VAL A 173 4.26 12.04 -13.41
N ALA A 174 3.70 13.18 -13.01
CA ALA A 174 3.38 14.25 -13.94
C ALA A 174 4.62 14.87 -14.60
N LYS A 175 5.77 14.85 -13.92
CA LYS A 175 7.03 15.43 -14.40
C LYS A 175 7.94 14.43 -15.12
N SER A 176 7.78 13.13 -14.87
CA SER A 176 8.65 12.10 -15.44
C SER A 176 8.34 11.83 -16.92
N GLY A 177 7.19 12.30 -17.42
CA GLY A 177 6.80 12.12 -18.82
C GLY A 177 6.46 10.67 -19.18
N ILE A 178 6.26 9.79 -18.19
CA ILE A 178 5.91 8.40 -18.45
C ILE A 178 4.53 8.32 -19.11
N GLU A 179 4.40 7.42 -20.08
CA GLU A 179 3.12 7.16 -20.73
C GLU A 179 2.28 6.19 -19.90
N TYR A 180 1.00 6.53 -19.72
CA TYR A 180 0.02 5.70 -19.02
C TYR A 180 -1.33 5.67 -19.76
N GLY A 181 -1.32 5.94 -21.06
CA GLY A 181 -2.49 5.95 -21.93
C GLY A 181 -3.51 7.05 -21.60
N ASN A 182 -4.73 6.90 -22.11
CA ASN A 182 -5.83 7.87 -21.96
C ASN A 182 -6.57 7.77 -20.60
N GLU A 183 -6.00 7.05 -19.64
CA GLU A 183 -6.59 6.80 -18.33
C GLU A 183 -6.11 7.81 -17.29
N THR A 184 -6.68 7.77 -16.08
CA THR A 184 -6.19 8.64 -15.00
C THR A 184 -4.77 8.22 -14.60
N PRO A 185 -3.90 9.18 -14.24
CA PRO A 185 -2.50 8.89 -13.91
C PRO A 185 -2.35 7.84 -12.80
N PRO A 186 -1.29 7.02 -12.85
CA PRO A 186 -1.01 6.06 -11.80
C PRO A 186 -0.75 6.78 -10.47
N THR A 187 -1.25 6.18 -9.39
CA THR A 187 -1.09 6.70 -8.03
C THR A 187 -0.05 5.87 -7.28
N PHE A 188 0.41 6.35 -6.12
CA PHE A 188 1.37 5.61 -5.29
C PHE A 188 0.92 4.17 -4.99
N HIS A 189 -0.39 3.92 -4.95
CA HIS A 189 -0.94 2.58 -4.73
C HIS A 189 -0.53 1.57 -5.82
N GLU A 190 -0.25 2.02 -7.03
CA GLU A 190 0.17 1.15 -8.14
C GLU A 190 1.55 0.51 -7.87
N LEU A 191 2.41 1.14 -7.06
CA LEU A 191 3.71 0.57 -6.69
C LEU A 191 3.57 -0.78 -5.98
N ARG A 192 2.49 -1.00 -5.22
CA ARG A 192 2.20 -2.30 -4.60
C ARG A 192 1.89 -3.37 -5.65
N SER A 193 1.12 -3.01 -6.68
CA SER A 193 0.80 -3.91 -7.81
C SER A 193 2.04 -4.23 -8.64
N VAL A 194 2.89 -3.23 -8.87
CA VAL A 194 4.17 -3.39 -9.56
C VAL A 194 5.13 -4.28 -8.78
N SER A 195 5.33 -4.00 -7.49
CA SER A 195 6.15 -4.81 -6.58
C SER A 195 5.76 -6.29 -6.63
N ALA A 196 4.46 -6.57 -6.50
CA ALA A 196 3.95 -7.92 -6.62
C ALA A 196 4.31 -8.55 -7.98
N ARG A 197 4.03 -7.85 -9.09
CA ARG A 197 4.32 -8.39 -10.43
C ARG A 197 5.81 -8.65 -10.66
N SER A 198 6.70 -7.75 -10.24
CA SER A 198 8.15 -7.98 -10.40
C SER A 198 8.65 -9.14 -9.54
N TYR A 199 8.11 -9.35 -8.34
CA TYR A 199 8.44 -10.52 -7.52
C TYR A 199 7.90 -11.84 -8.08
N MET A 200 6.79 -11.79 -8.83
CA MET A 200 6.20 -12.95 -9.49
C MET A 200 7.15 -13.54 -10.54
N GLU A 201 7.88 -12.68 -11.26
CA GLU A 201 8.85 -13.08 -12.29
C GLU A 201 10.03 -13.87 -11.71
N ILE A 202 10.35 -13.69 -10.42
CA ILE A 202 11.45 -14.39 -9.73
C ILE A 202 10.96 -15.42 -8.70
N GLY A 203 9.67 -15.80 -8.75
CA GLY A 203 9.14 -16.91 -7.97
C GLY A 203 8.95 -16.66 -6.46
N VAL A 204 8.93 -15.40 -6.01
CA VAL A 204 8.68 -15.08 -4.58
C VAL A 204 7.20 -15.25 -4.23
N ASP A 205 6.88 -15.77 -3.04
CA ASP A 205 5.49 -15.91 -2.57
C ASP A 205 4.86 -14.55 -2.22
N ILE A 206 4.10 -14.03 -3.19
CA ILE A 206 3.43 -12.74 -3.10
C ILE A 206 2.28 -12.74 -2.09
N GLN A 207 1.57 -13.87 -1.91
CA GLN A 207 0.42 -13.91 -0.98
C GLN A 207 0.89 -13.60 0.43
N SER A 208 2.00 -14.22 0.82
CA SER A 208 2.69 -13.93 2.08
C SER A 208 3.21 -12.49 2.12
N LEU A 209 3.93 -12.02 1.09
CA LEU A 209 4.51 -10.66 1.06
C LEU A 209 3.45 -9.55 1.18
N LEU A 210 2.30 -9.72 0.54
CA LEU A 210 1.20 -8.76 0.59
C LEU A 210 0.34 -8.92 1.85
N GLY A 211 0.50 -10.00 2.60
CA GLY A 211 -0.28 -10.30 3.80
C GLY A 211 -1.73 -10.69 3.49
N HIS A 212 -1.96 -11.31 2.34
CA HIS A 212 -3.25 -11.88 1.99
C HIS A 212 -3.32 -13.29 2.57
N LYS A 213 -4.18 -13.51 3.56
CA LYS A 213 -4.45 -14.87 4.04
C LYS A 213 -5.16 -15.64 2.93
N SER A 214 -4.62 -16.77 2.48
CA SER A 214 -5.41 -17.69 1.69
C SER A 214 -6.48 -18.32 2.59
N GLN A 215 -7.69 -18.51 2.08
CA GLN A 215 -8.78 -19.18 2.82
C GLN A 215 -8.35 -20.56 3.34
N ARG A 216 -7.42 -21.24 2.66
CA ARG A 216 -6.87 -22.55 3.02
C ARG A 216 -5.90 -22.54 4.21
N VAL A 217 -5.33 -21.40 4.60
CA VAL A 217 -4.49 -21.29 5.82
C VAL A 217 -5.35 -21.15 7.08
N THR A 218 -6.67 -21.02 6.93
CA THR A 218 -7.60 -20.89 8.08
C THR A 218 -7.90 -22.23 8.77
N GLU A 219 -7.63 -23.37 8.13
CA GLU A 219 -7.99 -24.69 8.68
C GLU A 219 -6.89 -25.36 9.53
N ARG A 220 -5.75 -24.71 9.72
CA ARG A 220 -4.72 -25.23 10.62
C ARG A 220 -3.95 -24.07 11.19
N TYR A 221 -4.40 -23.53 12.33
CA TYR A 221 -3.58 -23.09 13.46
C TYR A 221 -4.55 -22.68 14.59
N GLN A 222 -4.53 -23.48 15.64
CA GLN A 222 -5.16 -23.18 16.92
C GLN A 222 -4.54 -21.91 17.50
N ASP A 223 -5.42 -20.97 17.83
CA ASP A 223 -5.33 -19.96 18.89
C ASP A 223 -3.93 -19.52 19.35
N ASN A 224 -3.33 -18.55 18.63
CA ASN A 224 -2.42 -17.56 19.23
C ASN A 224 -2.89 -16.18 18.78
N ARG A 225 -3.38 -15.39 19.73
CA ARG A 225 -4.16 -14.14 19.59
C ARG A 225 -3.43 -12.99 18.87
N GLY A 226 -3.09 -13.13 17.60
CA GLY A 226 -2.56 -12.06 16.75
C GLY A 226 -1.13 -11.60 17.09
N GLU A 227 -0.38 -12.40 17.85
CA GLU A 227 0.98 -12.08 18.30
C GLU A 227 2.04 -12.37 17.23
N GLU A 228 1.88 -13.45 16.45
CA GLU A 228 2.95 -13.98 15.58
C GLU A 228 3.10 -13.24 14.24
N TYR A 229 4.36 -13.01 13.86
CA TYR A 229 4.75 -12.46 12.56
C TYR A 229 4.83 -13.55 11.50
N THR A 230 4.29 -13.28 10.32
CA THR A 230 4.51 -14.13 9.13
C THR A 230 5.86 -13.77 8.51
N TYR A 231 6.82 -14.69 8.58
CA TYR A 231 8.15 -14.53 7.97
C TYR A 231 8.08 -14.80 6.47
N ILE A 232 8.56 -13.83 5.67
CA ILE A 232 8.59 -13.97 4.22
C ILE A 232 9.81 -14.79 3.81
N LYS A 233 9.57 -15.91 3.15
CA LYS A 233 10.62 -16.77 2.60
C LYS A 233 11.03 -16.24 1.22
N LEU A 234 12.33 -16.07 1.01
CA LEU A 234 12.88 -15.90 -0.34
C LEU A 234 12.82 -17.27 -1.02
N GLY A 235 12.36 -17.32 -2.28
CA GLY A 235 12.40 -18.55 -3.06
C GLY A 235 13.84 -19.05 -3.12
N SER A 236 14.06 -20.33 -2.79
CA SER A 236 15.38 -20.95 -2.90
C SER A 236 15.83 -20.83 -4.35
N SER A 237 16.93 -20.10 -4.58
CA SER A 237 17.69 -20.19 -5.82
C SER A 237 18.48 -21.51 -5.85
#